data_AF-A0A5B8JKS4-F1
#
_entry.id   AF-A0A5B8JKS4-F1
#
_cell.length_a   1.000
_cell.length_b   1.000
_cell.length_c   1.000
_cell.angle_alpha   90.00
_cell.angle_beta   90.00
_cell.angle_gamma   90.00
#
_symmetry.space_group_name_H-M   'P 1'
#
loop_
_entity.id
_entity.type
_entity.pdbx_description
1 polymer ?
#
loop_
_entity_poly.entity_id
_entity_poly.type
_entity_poly.pdbx_seq_one_letter_code
_entity_poly.pdbx_strand_id
1 'polypeptide(L)'
;MRSAPSGLCLDADWGSIGANGTRMQVWTCAGTAQTNQHWRMRPITNLPNTFSVTVETNNRCLDGHLQTIGQNPGRVQLWDCLGTGQINQHWRIG
;
A
#
# COMPACT_ATOMS: atom_id res chain seq x y z
N MET A 1 -8.56 -3.41 -2.16
CA MET A 1 -9.05 -2.18 -2.82
C MET A 1 -9.11 -2.45 -4.32
N ARG A 2 -10.05 -1.83 -5.06
CA ARG A 2 -10.21 -2.06 -6.51
C ARG A 2 -10.14 -0.74 -7.27
N SER A 3 -9.51 -0.78 -8.44
CA SER A 3 -9.56 0.31 -9.41
C SER A 3 -10.98 0.41 -9.96
N ALA A 4 -11.65 1.55 -9.77
CA ALA A 4 -13.03 1.73 -10.24
C ALA A 4 -13.17 1.58 -11.77
N PRO A 5 -12.26 2.09 -12.62
CA PRO A 5 -12.38 1.94 -14.07
C PRO A 5 -12.23 0.51 -14.59
N SER A 6 -11.33 -0.29 -14.00
CA SER A 6 -11.01 -1.62 -14.54
C SER A 6 -11.58 -2.79 -13.72
N GLY A 7 -12.03 -2.55 -12.49
CA GLY A 7 -12.45 -3.60 -11.56
C GLY A 7 -11.32 -4.47 -11.00
N LEU A 8 -10.08 -4.24 -11.43
CA LEU A 8 -8.86 -4.94 -11.01
C LEU A 8 -8.43 -4.50 -9.61
N CYS A 9 -7.67 -5.34 -8.93
CA CYS A 9 -7.29 -5.17 -7.53
C CYS A 9 -5.95 -4.44 -7.38
N LEU A 10 -5.84 -3.62 -6.32
CA LEU A 10 -4.56 -3.17 -5.80
C LEU A 10 -3.80 -4.40 -5.27
N ASP A 11 -2.65 -4.68 -5.85
CA ASP A 11 -1.87 -5.89 -5.64
C ASP A 11 -0.43 -5.54 -5.30
N ALA A 12 0.11 -6.17 -4.26
CA ALA A 12 1.55 -6.16 -4.00
C ALA A 12 2.18 -7.33 -4.75
N ASP A 13 3.09 -7.02 -5.68
CA ASP A 13 3.66 -8.01 -6.60
C ASP A 13 4.23 -9.22 -5.87
N TRP A 14 3.68 -10.39 -6.17
CA TRP A 14 4.10 -11.65 -5.57
C TRP A 14 5.57 -11.99 -5.88
N GLY A 15 6.09 -11.58 -7.04
CA GLY A 15 7.48 -11.83 -7.41
C GLY A 15 8.50 -11.07 -6.56
N SER A 16 8.11 -9.92 -6.01
CA SER A 16 8.94 -9.11 -5.12
C SER A 16 8.46 -9.08 -3.67
N ILE A 17 7.42 -9.86 -3.34
CA ILE A 17 6.83 -9.89 -2.00
C ILE A 17 7.87 -10.37 -0.98
N GLY A 18 7.89 -9.73 0.18
CA GLY A 18 8.82 -10.10 1.25
C GLY A 18 10.00 -9.15 1.43
N ALA A 19 10.20 -8.19 0.53
CA ALA A 19 11.28 -7.20 0.62
C ALA A 19 10.76 -5.75 0.65
N ASN A 20 11.54 -4.89 1.30
CA ASN A 20 11.39 -3.45 1.16
C ASN A 20 11.61 -3.05 -0.30
N GLY A 21 10.66 -2.31 -0.86
CA GLY A 21 10.61 -2.02 -2.28
C GLY A 21 9.78 -3.00 -3.12
N THR A 22 9.03 -3.93 -2.49
CA THR A 22 7.99 -4.74 -3.20
C THR A 22 7.16 -3.81 -4.07
N ARG A 23 6.97 -4.18 -5.35
CA ARG A 23 6.28 -3.33 -6.31
C ARG A 23 4.76 -3.38 -6.08
N MET A 24 4.12 -2.23 -6.25
CA MET A 24 2.66 -2.15 -6.34
C MET A 24 2.22 -2.30 -7.79
N GLN A 25 1.11 -2.97 -8.02
CA GLN A 25 0.53 -3.16 -9.34
C GLN A 25 -1.00 -3.22 -9.29
N VAL A 26 -1.61 -3.17 -10.46
CA VAL A 26 -3.03 -3.43 -10.67
C VAL A 26 -3.14 -4.78 -11.35
N TRP A 27 -3.80 -5.74 -10.69
CA TRP A 27 -3.82 -7.13 -11.16
C TRP A 27 -5.23 -7.72 -11.08
N THR A 28 -5.46 -8.80 -11.84
CA THR A 28 -6.69 -9.58 -11.75
C THR A 28 -6.97 -9.93 -10.30
N CYS A 29 -8.17 -9.59 -9.83
CA CYS A 29 -8.59 -9.93 -8.48
C CYS A 29 -8.63 -11.44 -8.32
N ALA A 30 -8.00 -11.94 -7.27
CA ALA A 30 -7.94 -13.36 -6.96
C ALA A 30 -8.81 -13.72 -5.74
N GLY A 31 -8.89 -15.01 -5.46
CA GLY A 31 -9.65 -15.55 -4.33
C GLY A 31 -9.01 -15.25 -2.97
N THR A 32 -9.70 -15.66 -1.90
CA THR A 32 -9.35 -15.33 -0.50
C THR A 32 -7.98 -15.82 -0.03
N ALA A 33 -7.38 -16.79 -0.72
CA ALA A 33 -6.03 -17.27 -0.43
C ALA A 33 -4.93 -16.27 -0.83
N GLN A 34 -5.24 -15.32 -1.73
CA GLN A 34 -4.25 -14.41 -2.30
C GLN A 34 -4.15 -13.10 -1.49
N THR A 35 -3.52 -13.23 -0.32
CA THR A 35 -3.45 -12.16 0.70
C THR A 35 -2.68 -10.90 0.28
N ASN A 36 -1.91 -10.94 -0.82
CA ASN A 36 -1.17 -9.78 -1.33
C ASN A 36 -2.08 -8.74 -2.02
N GLN A 37 -3.38 -9.03 -2.13
CA GLN A 37 -4.42 -8.11 -2.60
C GLN A 37 -5.35 -7.64 -1.46
N HIS A 38 -5.08 -8.08 -0.24
CA HIS A 38 -5.88 -7.75 0.93
C HIS A 38 -5.17 -6.69 1.77
N TRP A 39 -5.94 -5.66 2.16
CA TRP A 39 -5.39 -4.45 2.75
C TRP A 39 -6.16 -4.10 4.02
N ARG A 40 -5.43 -3.88 5.10
CA ARG A 40 -5.97 -3.37 6.36
C ARG A 40 -5.69 -1.89 6.44
N MET A 41 -6.72 -1.10 6.71
CA MET A 41 -6.61 0.33 6.94
C MET A 41 -6.76 0.59 8.44
N ARG A 42 -5.75 1.20 9.05
CA ARG A 42 -5.77 1.60 10.45
C ARG A 42 -5.74 3.12 10.53
N PRO A 43 -6.75 3.77 11.15
CA PRO A 43 -6.77 5.22 11.27
C PRO A 43 -5.58 5.69 12.10
N ILE A 44 -5.02 6.83 11.72
CA ILE A 44 -3.97 7.50 12.49
C ILE A 44 -4.63 8.50 13.43
N THR A 45 -4.39 8.32 14.72
CA THR A 45 -4.93 9.20 15.76
C THR A 45 -4.58 10.66 15.49
N ASN A 46 -5.55 11.56 15.67
CA ASN A 46 -5.42 13.00 15.44
C ASN A 46 -5.13 13.44 13.99
N LEU A 47 -5.24 12.55 13.00
CA LEU A 47 -5.15 12.91 11.58
C LEU A 47 -6.44 12.49 10.84
N PRO A 48 -7.37 13.43 10.56
CA PRO A 48 -8.63 13.13 9.89
C PRO A 48 -8.42 12.41 8.55
N ASN A 49 -9.25 11.39 8.29
CA ASN A 49 -9.25 10.59 7.07
C ASN A 49 -7.87 10.06 6.66
N THR A 50 -6.95 9.88 7.61
CA THR A 50 -5.57 9.46 7.34
C THR A 50 -5.32 8.09 7.95
N PHE A 51 -4.71 7.20 7.18
CA PHE A 51 -4.58 5.79 7.53
C PHE A 51 -3.16 5.26 7.29
N SER A 52 -2.71 4.38 8.17
CA SER A 52 -1.69 3.39 7.81
C SER A 52 -2.39 2.26 7.05
N VAL A 53 -1.84 1.88 5.90
CA VAL A 53 -2.40 0.83 5.05
C VAL A 53 -1.39 -0.32 5.00
N THR A 54 -1.77 -1.50 5.47
CA THR A 54 -0.87 -2.67 5.50
C THR A 54 -1.41 -3.83 4.68
N VAL A 55 -0.54 -4.54 3.97
CA VAL A 55 -0.91 -5.77 3.25
C VAL A 55 -1.05 -6.95 4.23
N GLU A 56 -2.03 -7.84 4.02
CA GLU A 56 -2.25 -8.96 4.95
C GLU A 56 -1.15 -10.02 4.90
N THR A 57 -0.46 -10.20 3.78
CA THR A 57 0.55 -11.25 3.60
C THR A 57 1.68 -11.17 4.60
N ASN A 58 2.17 -9.97 4.90
CA ASN A 58 3.36 -9.78 5.73
C ASN A 58 3.30 -8.51 6.60
N ASN A 59 2.15 -7.85 6.70
CA ASN A 59 1.92 -6.63 7.49
C ASN A 59 2.80 -5.43 7.12
N ARG A 60 3.46 -5.43 5.95
CA ARG A 60 4.19 -4.24 5.47
C ARG A 60 3.26 -3.11 5.08
N CYS A 61 3.76 -1.89 5.22
CA CYS A 61 3.05 -0.67 4.95
C CYS A 61 3.11 -0.30 3.47
N LEU A 62 1.99 0.19 2.93
CA LEU A 62 1.95 0.91 1.67
C LEU A 62 2.75 2.21 1.86
N ASP A 63 3.77 2.40 1.04
CA ASP A 63 4.83 3.39 1.23
C ASP A 63 5.01 4.19 -0.05
N GLY A 64 4.96 5.51 0.06
CA GLY A 64 5.38 6.40 -1.02
C GLY A 64 6.90 6.46 -1.07
N HIS A 65 7.48 6.02 -2.17
CA HIS A 65 8.93 5.93 -2.34
C HIS A 65 9.57 7.32 -2.26
N LEU A 66 10.33 7.58 -1.19
CA LEU A 66 10.82 8.91 -0.78
C LEU A 66 11.49 9.70 -1.91
N GLN A 67 12.29 9.04 -2.73
CA GLN A 67 13.06 9.69 -3.80
C GLN A 67 12.15 10.21 -4.93
N THR A 68 10.94 9.66 -5.07
CA THR A 68 10.01 9.98 -6.15
C THR A 68 8.68 10.55 -5.65
N ILE A 69 8.41 10.58 -4.34
CA ILE A 69 7.08 10.89 -3.80
C ILE A 69 6.60 12.32 -4.11
N GLY A 70 7.52 13.26 -4.33
CA GLY A 70 7.20 14.62 -4.76
C GLY A 70 7.05 14.80 -6.28
N GLN A 71 7.18 13.73 -7.07
CA GLN A 71 7.10 13.75 -8.53
C GLN A 71 5.72 13.31 -9.01
N ASN A 72 5.38 13.62 -10.27
CA ASN A 72 4.20 13.10 -10.94
C ASN A 72 4.60 12.40 -12.26
N PRO A 73 4.66 11.05 -12.30
CA PRO A 73 4.21 10.12 -11.27
C PRO A 73 5.22 9.91 -10.13
N GLY A 74 4.70 9.76 -8.90
CA GLY A 74 5.45 9.25 -7.76
C GLY A 74 5.27 7.74 -7.62
N ARG A 75 6.32 7.01 -7.22
CA ARG A 75 6.25 5.56 -7.05
C ARG A 75 5.67 5.18 -5.68
N VAL A 76 4.80 4.17 -5.67
CA VAL A 76 4.32 3.48 -4.46
C VAL A 76 4.94 2.08 -4.39
N GLN A 77 5.25 1.64 -3.18
CA GLN A 77 5.87 0.35 -2.88
C GLN A 77 5.36 -0.21 -1.55
N LEU A 78 5.80 -1.41 -1.17
CA LEU A 78 5.76 -1.81 0.24
C LEU A 78 7.10 -1.52 0.91
N TRP A 79 7.00 -1.17 2.19
CA TRP A 79 8.14 -1.06 3.09
C TRP A 79 7.73 -1.52 4.49
N ASP A 80 8.70 -1.93 5.29
CA ASP A 80 8.49 -2.18 6.71
C ASP A 80 7.85 -0.93 7.35
N CYS A 81 6.93 -1.14 8.29
CA CYS A 81 6.27 -0.03 8.96
C CYS A 81 7.25 0.64 9.95
N LEU A 82 7.57 1.91 9.74
CA LEU A 82 8.59 2.64 10.52
C LEU A 82 8.00 3.51 11.65
N GLY A 83 6.70 3.34 11.95
CA GLY A 83 6.00 4.07 13.01
C GLY A 83 5.46 5.44 12.57
N THR A 84 4.85 6.16 13.52
CA THR A 84 4.05 7.38 13.24
C THR A 84 4.88 8.59 12.80
N GLY A 85 6.20 8.57 12.97
CA GLY A 85 7.08 9.61 12.42
C GLY A 85 7.30 9.49 10.90
N GLN A 86 7.02 8.32 10.32
CA GLN A 86 7.27 8.03 8.91
C GLN A 86 6.07 8.40 8.04
N ILE A 87 5.91 9.69 7.77
CA ILE A 87 4.70 10.23 7.14
C ILE A 87 4.46 9.79 5.69
N ASN A 88 5.47 9.29 4.96
CA ASN A 88 5.27 8.74 3.61
C ASN A 88 4.57 7.36 3.62
N GLN A 89 4.23 6.83 4.80
CA GLN A 89 3.40 5.62 4.98
C GLN A 89 1.96 5.95 5.41
N HIS A 90 1.62 7.24 5.45
CA HIS A 90 0.31 7.74 5.86
C HIS A 90 -0.48 8.19 4.63
N TRP A 91 -1.64 7.57 4.40
CA TRP A 91 -2.48 7.85 3.23
C TRP A 91 -3.76 8.54 3.64
N ARG A 92 -4.02 9.71 3.06
CA ARG A 92 -5.26 10.45 3.27
C ARG A 92 -6.28 10.09 2.20
N ILE A 93 -7.49 9.73 2.61
CA ILE A 93 -8.64 9.62 1.72
C ILE A 93 -9.32 10.99 1.67
N GLY A 94 -9.50 11.52 0.46
CA GLY A 94 -10.12 12.81 0.18
C GLY A 94 -11.18 12.71 -0.88
#